data_AF-A0A354HV46-F1
#
_entry.id   AF-A0A354HV46-F1
#
_cell.length_a   1.000
_cell.length_b   1.000
_cell.length_c   1.000
_cell.angle_alpha   90.00
_cell.angle_beta   90.00
_cell.angle_gamma   90.00
#
_symmetry.space_group_name_H-M   'P 1'
#
loop_
_entity.id
_entity.type
_entity.pdbx_description
1 polymer ?
#
loop_
_entity_poly.entity_id
_entity_poly.type
_entity_poly.pdbx_seq_one_letter_code
_entity_poly.pdbx_strand_id
1 'polypeptide(L)'
;MNNIQMSADINAKVNLVKSIANKTRGPYTPEKYGSVIIPMAIIRRFDCVLADKNAQISQVLQKLTKLSIDELQMEQAINTECGVPFYNKKCVTLETLVGDSDNINSNFLEFIGAYSPSIQAILKDLKFREEVEFMIKKGILFEVIKAFSQVDFHPDTTSPMAMGYIFEEIIRTYKANAEAGDHYTPREVIELCVELMMSENVDELNKEGKIIRVYDGCCGTGGMLTTLKRKIKADDRVRLYGQDVNPEAYAVCCAEMLMLGEDVRNIHEGNTLSDDKLRGEKFDLLITNPPFGVEWKTDKAFIEKELKQPDNRFIAGTPRVSDGQLLFLQNLLAKAEDEARIAIILNGSPLFSGDAGSGESEIRRYVIENNLLEAIVALPDQMFYNTGI
;
A
#
# COMPACT_ATOMS: atom_id res chain seq x y z
N MET A 1 -20.51 -13.04 8.84
CA MET A 1 -20.03 -13.05 10.24
C MET A 1 -20.40 -11.73 10.88
N ASN A 2 -20.83 -11.70 12.14
CA ASN A 2 -20.97 -10.43 12.88
C ASN A 2 -19.57 -9.89 13.24
N ASN A 3 -19.42 -8.56 13.39
CA ASN A 3 -18.13 -7.88 13.59
C ASN A 3 -17.25 -8.48 14.71
N ILE A 4 -17.86 -8.99 15.78
CA ILE A 4 -17.17 -9.62 16.91
C ILE A 4 -16.45 -10.91 16.49
N GLN A 5 -17.09 -11.74 15.66
CA GLN A 5 -16.53 -13.02 15.23
C GLN A 5 -15.41 -12.82 14.19
N MET A 6 -15.56 -11.81 13.33
CA MET A 6 -14.50 -11.41 12.40
C MET A 6 -13.26 -10.88 13.14
N SER A 7 -13.45 -10.04 14.17
CA SER A 7 -12.35 -9.54 14.99
C SER A 7 -11.61 -10.66 15.74
N ALA A 8 -12.34 -11.64 16.28
CA ALA A 8 -11.75 -12.78 16.98
C ALA A 8 -10.90 -13.66 16.03
N ASP A 9 -11.39 -13.91 14.81
CA ASP A 9 -10.67 -14.67 13.79
C ASP A 9 -9.40 -13.94 13.31
N ILE A 10 -9.51 -12.64 13.03
CA ILE A 10 -8.36 -11.79 12.70
C ILE A 10 -7.29 -11.87 13.79
N ASN A 11 -7.68 -11.69 15.06
CA ASN A 11 -6.75 -11.73 16.19
C ASN A 11 -6.10 -13.11 16.33
N ALA A 12 -6.84 -14.20 16.12
CA ALA A 12 -6.29 -15.55 16.16
C ALA A 12 -5.22 -15.76 15.08
N LYS A 13 -5.51 -15.35 13.84
CA LYS A 13 -4.57 -15.43 12.71
C LYS A 13 -3.33 -14.55 12.91
N VAL A 14 -3.52 -13.31 13.37
CA VAL A 14 -2.43 -12.39 13.71
C VAL A 14 -1.55 -12.98 14.81
N ASN A 15 -2.14 -13.54 15.88
CA ASN A 15 -1.38 -14.17 16.96
C ASN A 15 -0.61 -15.40 16.49
N LEU A 16 -1.20 -16.19 15.58
CA LEU A 16 -0.50 -17.31 14.96
C LEU A 16 0.72 -16.82 14.19
N VAL A 17 0.58 -15.85 13.28
CA VAL A 17 1.70 -15.25 12.55
C VAL A 17 2.75 -14.68 13.51
N LYS A 18 2.33 -13.98 14.57
CA LYS A 18 3.24 -13.45 15.60
C LYS A 18 4.04 -14.54 16.28
N SER A 19 3.41 -15.69 16.54
CA SER A 19 4.08 -16.84 17.13
C SER A 19 5.15 -17.45 16.20
N ILE A 20 4.98 -17.34 14.87
CA ILE A 20 5.94 -17.82 13.88
C ILE A 20 7.27 -17.04 13.97
N ALA A 21 7.24 -15.76 14.33
CA ALA A 21 8.48 -15.00 14.56
C ALA A 21 9.36 -15.59 15.66
N ASN A 22 8.81 -16.40 16.57
CA ASN A 22 9.65 -17.11 17.54
C ASN A 22 10.57 -18.14 16.87
N LYS A 23 10.22 -18.64 15.68
CA LYS A 23 11.04 -19.57 14.88
C LYS A 23 12.23 -18.88 14.20
N THR A 24 12.23 -17.56 14.12
CA THR A 24 13.36 -16.77 13.59
C THR A 24 14.30 -16.27 14.69
N ARG A 25 13.97 -16.50 15.97
CA ARG A 25 14.80 -16.13 17.13
C ARG A 25 16.18 -16.78 17.06
N GLY A 26 17.21 -16.00 17.39
CA GLY A 26 18.60 -16.41 17.35
C GLY A 26 19.29 -15.84 16.11
N PRO A 27 19.01 -16.34 14.90
CA PRO A 27 19.58 -15.78 13.68
C PRO A 27 19.19 -14.33 13.38
N TYR A 28 18.01 -13.90 13.80
CA TYR A 28 17.49 -12.55 13.61
C TYR A 28 17.36 -11.78 14.93
N THR A 29 17.61 -10.46 14.86
CA THR A 29 17.22 -9.53 15.94
C THR A 29 15.74 -9.17 15.81
N PRO A 30 15.07 -8.75 16.89
CA PRO A 30 13.64 -8.43 16.86
C PRO A 30 13.23 -7.42 15.79
N GLU A 31 14.09 -6.42 15.52
CA GLU A 31 13.86 -5.38 14.52
C GLU A 31 13.87 -5.94 13.09
N LYS A 32 14.50 -7.10 12.89
CA LYS A 32 14.57 -7.78 11.59
C LYS A 32 13.51 -8.86 11.40
N TYR A 33 12.67 -9.15 12.40
CA TYR A 33 11.61 -10.15 12.20
C TYR A 33 10.65 -9.76 11.06
N GLY A 34 10.42 -8.46 10.86
CA GLY A 34 9.59 -7.94 9.77
C GLY A 34 10.07 -8.36 8.37
N SER A 35 11.39 -8.49 8.13
CA SER A 35 11.92 -8.85 6.81
C SER A 35 11.64 -10.31 6.42
N VAL A 36 11.26 -11.15 7.38
CA VAL A 36 10.81 -12.52 7.13
C VAL A 36 9.30 -12.63 7.20
N ILE A 37 8.68 -12.05 8.23
CA ILE A 37 7.26 -12.27 8.53
C ILE A 37 6.35 -11.59 7.51
N ILE A 38 6.66 -10.37 7.08
CA ILE A 38 5.82 -9.63 6.12
C ILE A 38 5.82 -10.34 4.75
N PRO A 39 6.98 -10.65 4.12
CA PRO A 39 6.96 -11.33 2.83
C PRO A 39 6.38 -12.75 2.90
N MET A 40 6.61 -13.51 3.98
CA MET A 40 6.00 -14.83 4.15
C MET A 40 4.48 -14.77 4.28
N ALA A 41 3.93 -13.75 4.96
CA ALA A 41 2.49 -13.56 5.05
C ALA A 41 1.88 -13.22 3.67
N ILE A 42 2.57 -12.39 2.88
CA ILE A 42 2.18 -12.06 1.49
C ILE A 42 2.20 -13.32 0.63
N ILE A 43 3.31 -14.08 0.63
CA ILE A 43 3.43 -15.36 -0.09
C ILE A 43 2.33 -16.32 0.31
N ARG A 44 2.04 -16.45 1.62
CA ARG A 44 0.99 -17.37 2.09
C ARG A 44 -0.38 -16.96 1.57
N ARG A 45 -0.69 -15.66 1.50
CA ARG A 45 -1.95 -15.19 0.93
C ARG A 45 -2.02 -15.45 -0.57
N PHE A 46 -0.95 -15.21 -1.33
CA PHE A 46 -0.91 -15.56 -2.76
C PHE A 46 -1.08 -17.05 -2.99
N ASP A 47 -0.36 -17.87 -2.22
CA ASP A 47 -0.48 -19.34 -2.23
C ASP A 47 -1.93 -19.80 -2.00
N CYS A 48 -2.59 -19.25 -0.98
CA CYS A 48 -3.99 -19.54 -0.68
C CYS A 48 -4.95 -19.08 -1.80
N VAL A 49 -4.71 -17.92 -2.42
CA VAL A 49 -5.53 -17.42 -3.53
C VAL A 49 -5.41 -18.32 -4.78
N LEU A 50 -4.23 -18.91 -5.00
CA LEU A 50 -3.96 -19.78 -6.15
C LEU A 50 -4.34 -21.24 -5.91
N ALA A 51 -4.45 -21.69 -4.65
CA ALA A 51 -4.61 -23.11 -4.29
C ALA A 51 -5.70 -23.82 -5.12
N ASP A 52 -6.91 -23.27 -5.14
CA ASP A 52 -8.06 -23.84 -5.88
C ASP A 52 -7.97 -23.60 -7.39
N LYS A 53 -7.15 -22.65 -7.83
CA LYS A 53 -7.02 -22.25 -9.23
C LYS A 53 -5.85 -22.93 -9.95
N ASN A 54 -4.93 -23.55 -9.22
CA ASN A 54 -3.71 -24.17 -9.74
C ASN A 54 -3.97 -25.16 -10.89
N ALA A 55 -5.03 -25.99 -10.79
CA ALA A 55 -5.38 -26.93 -11.85
C ALA A 55 -5.79 -26.22 -13.15
N GLN A 56 -6.59 -25.15 -13.04
CA GLN A 56 -7.03 -24.36 -14.18
C GLN A 56 -5.86 -23.56 -14.77
N ILE A 57 -5.09 -22.87 -13.93
CA ILE A 57 -3.89 -22.11 -14.30
C ILE A 57 -2.92 -23.01 -15.07
N SER A 58 -2.66 -24.23 -14.58
CA SER A 58 -1.77 -25.17 -15.27
C SER A 58 -2.23 -25.48 -16.70
N GLN A 59 -3.54 -25.69 -16.91
CA GLN A 59 -4.10 -25.93 -18.24
C GLN A 59 -3.93 -24.71 -19.16
N VAL A 60 -4.16 -23.50 -18.65
CA VAL A 60 -4.00 -22.25 -19.40
C VAL A 60 -2.53 -22.02 -19.75
N LEU A 61 -1.62 -22.15 -18.79
CA LEU A 61 -0.18 -22.03 -19.00
C LEU A 61 0.33 -23.00 -20.08
N GLN A 62 -0.14 -24.26 -20.08
CA GLN A 62 0.22 -25.24 -21.11
C GLN A 62 -0.24 -24.84 -22.52
N LYS A 63 -1.40 -24.19 -22.65
CA LYS A 63 -1.86 -23.64 -23.94
C LYS A 63 -1.00 -22.45 -24.36
N LEU A 64 -0.76 -21.51 -23.45
CA LEU A 64 -0.06 -20.26 -23.72
C LEU A 64 1.43 -20.46 -24.02
N THR A 65 2.08 -21.43 -23.40
CA THR A 65 3.50 -21.74 -23.62
C THR A 65 3.77 -22.12 -25.08
N LYS A 66 2.78 -22.70 -25.77
CA LYS A 66 2.87 -23.05 -27.20
C LYS A 66 2.78 -21.84 -28.12
N LEU A 67 2.31 -20.70 -27.62
CA LEU A 67 2.06 -19.48 -28.39
C LEU A 67 3.18 -18.45 -28.27
N SER A 68 4.23 -18.72 -27.48
CA SER A 68 5.40 -17.84 -27.29
C SER A 68 5.03 -16.38 -26.92
N ILE A 69 3.96 -16.21 -26.13
CA ILE A 69 3.56 -14.90 -25.61
C ILE A 69 4.49 -14.45 -24.48
N ASP A 70 4.57 -13.14 -24.25
CA ASP A 70 5.36 -12.59 -23.16
C ASP A 70 4.68 -12.79 -21.78
N GLU A 71 5.42 -12.56 -20.69
CA GLU A 71 4.92 -12.81 -19.34
C GLU A 71 3.81 -11.84 -18.89
N LEU A 72 3.76 -10.63 -19.45
CA LEU A 72 2.71 -9.66 -19.15
C LEU A 72 1.38 -10.07 -19.80
N GLN A 73 1.44 -10.48 -21.07
CA GLN A 73 0.31 -11.07 -21.79
C GLN A 73 -0.18 -12.34 -21.09
N MET A 74 0.73 -13.12 -20.51
CA MET A 74 0.40 -14.30 -19.72
C MET A 74 -0.38 -13.95 -18.45
N GLU A 75 0.04 -12.93 -17.68
CA GLU A 75 -0.74 -12.44 -16.53
C GLU A 75 -2.15 -11.99 -16.93
N GLN A 76 -2.28 -11.24 -18.03
CA GLN A 76 -3.58 -10.77 -18.54
C GLN A 76 -4.50 -11.93 -18.97
N ALA A 77 -3.95 -12.93 -19.65
CA ALA A 77 -4.70 -14.11 -20.07
C ALA A 77 -5.17 -14.93 -18.87
N ILE A 78 -4.29 -15.15 -17.88
CA ILE A 78 -4.65 -15.82 -16.62
C ILE A 78 -5.71 -15.04 -15.87
N ASN A 79 -5.63 -13.71 -15.82
CA ASN A 79 -6.67 -12.90 -15.18
C ASN A 79 -8.02 -13.09 -15.87
N THR A 80 -8.04 -13.09 -17.20
CA THR A 80 -9.26 -13.27 -17.99
C THR A 80 -9.85 -14.68 -17.83
N GLU A 81 -9.03 -15.72 -17.88
CA GLU A 81 -9.51 -17.11 -17.86
C GLU A 81 -9.74 -17.65 -16.44
N CYS A 82 -8.90 -17.28 -15.47
CA CYS A 82 -8.89 -17.81 -14.10
C CYS A 82 -9.39 -16.81 -13.05
N GLY A 83 -9.60 -15.54 -13.41
CA GLY A 83 -10.05 -14.50 -12.47
C GLY A 83 -9.04 -14.22 -11.35
N VAL A 84 -7.74 -14.27 -11.65
CA VAL A 84 -6.65 -13.86 -10.75
C VAL A 84 -5.57 -13.10 -11.52
N PRO A 85 -5.06 -11.97 -11.01
CA PRO A 85 -4.12 -11.12 -11.75
C PRO A 85 -2.68 -11.64 -11.73
N PHE A 86 -2.41 -12.78 -11.11
CA PHE A 86 -1.07 -13.37 -10.98
C PHE A 86 -1.14 -14.90 -11.01
N TYR A 87 0.01 -15.54 -11.14
CA TYR A 87 0.13 -17.00 -11.13
C TYR A 87 1.48 -17.46 -10.57
N ASN A 88 1.58 -18.76 -10.30
CA ASN A 88 2.84 -19.45 -10.05
C ASN A 88 2.99 -20.61 -11.05
N LYS A 89 4.07 -20.61 -11.84
CA LYS A 89 4.32 -21.60 -12.90
C LYS A 89 4.41 -23.05 -12.37
N LYS A 90 4.76 -23.24 -11.09
CA LYS A 90 4.82 -24.57 -10.49
C LYS A 90 3.43 -25.13 -10.17
N CYS A 91 2.42 -24.28 -9.97
CA CYS A 91 1.05 -24.68 -9.65
C CYS A 91 0.95 -25.65 -8.46
N VAL A 92 1.79 -25.46 -7.44
CA VAL A 92 1.81 -26.22 -6.18
C VAL A 92 1.48 -25.30 -5.01
N THR A 93 1.23 -25.88 -3.84
CA THR A 93 1.01 -25.10 -2.61
C THR A 93 2.16 -25.23 -1.61
N LEU A 94 2.24 -24.33 -0.62
CA LEU A 94 3.21 -24.48 0.49
C LEU A 94 3.08 -25.82 1.22
N GLU A 95 1.87 -26.34 1.41
CA GLU A 95 1.64 -27.67 2.01
C GLU A 95 2.27 -28.78 1.17
N THR A 96 2.18 -28.66 -0.16
CA THR A 96 2.79 -29.62 -1.09
C THR A 96 4.31 -29.58 -0.99
N LEU A 97 4.91 -28.38 -0.89
CA LEU A 97 6.36 -28.23 -0.73
C LEU A 97 6.87 -28.83 0.59
N VAL A 98 6.12 -28.64 1.68
CA VAL A 98 6.47 -29.20 3.01
C VAL A 98 6.46 -30.74 3.00
N GLY A 99 5.70 -31.37 2.11
CA GLY A 99 5.69 -32.83 1.92
C GLY A 99 7.01 -33.40 1.39
N ASP A 100 7.83 -32.60 0.70
CA ASP A 100 9.17 -32.96 0.21
C ASP A 100 10.24 -32.23 1.04
N SER A 101 10.31 -32.59 2.33
CA SER A 101 11.18 -31.93 3.31
C SER A 101 12.67 -32.03 2.97
N ASP A 102 13.09 -33.09 2.27
CA ASP A 102 14.49 -33.34 1.95
C ASP A 102 15.03 -32.33 0.92
N ASN A 103 14.15 -31.80 0.06
CA ASN A 103 14.49 -30.83 -0.99
C ASN A 103 13.86 -29.44 -0.76
N ILE A 104 13.33 -29.17 0.44
CA ILE A 104 12.56 -27.95 0.72
C ILE A 104 13.31 -26.65 0.36
N ASN A 105 14.63 -26.62 0.57
CA ASN A 105 15.43 -25.42 0.33
C ASN A 105 15.45 -25.03 -1.16
N SER A 106 15.74 -26.00 -2.04
CA SER A 106 15.72 -25.77 -3.49
C SER A 106 14.29 -25.58 -3.99
N ASN A 107 13.35 -26.41 -3.52
CA ASN A 107 11.96 -26.35 -3.94
C ASN A 107 11.31 -25.00 -3.62
N PHE A 108 11.60 -24.43 -2.44
CA PHE A 108 11.06 -23.13 -2.07
C PHE A 108 11.68 -21.98 -2.86
N LEU A 109 12.99 -22.01 -3.14
CA LEU A 109 13.64 -21.02 -4.01
C LEU A 109 13.07 -21.05 -5.43
N GLU A 110 12.82 -22.25 -5.96
CA GLU A 110 12.16 -22.41 -7.26
C GLU A 110 10.70 -21.96 -7.21
N PHE A 111 9.98 -22.24 -6.12
CA PHE A 111 8.61 -21.81 -5.93
C PHE A 111 8.48 -20.29 -5.92
N ILE A 112 9.29 -19.58 -5.12
CA ILE A 112 9.25 -18.12 -5.10
C ILE A 112 9.69 -17.53 -6.45
N GLY A 113 10.63 -18.17 -7.16
CA GLY A 113 11.09 -17.74 -8.48
C GLY A 113 10.13 -18.06 -9.63
N ALA A 114 9.11 -18.87 -9.39
CA ALA A 114 8.12 -19.28 -10.39
C ALA A 114 6.87 -18.39 -10.42
N TYR A 115 6.74 -17.44 -9.50
CA TYR A 115 5.68 -16.44 -9.53
C TYR A 115 5.80 -15.52 -10.74
N SER A 116 4.67 -14.98 -11.17
CA SER A 116 4.55 -14.04 -12.28
C SER A 116 5.27 -12.69 -12.02
N PRO A 117 5.58 -11.90 -13.07
CA PRO A 117 6.41 -10.69 -12.95
C PRO A 117 5.97 -9.71 -11.86
N SER A 118 4.67 -9.50 -11.70
CA SER A 118 4.13 -8.56 -10.71
C SER A 118 4.50 -8.97 -9.28
N ILE A 119 4.48 -10.26 -8.97
CA ILE A 119 4.92 -10.78 -7.67
C ILE A 119 6.44 -10.79 -7.56
N GLN A 120 7.18 -11.11 -8.64
CA GLN A 120 8.65 -11.04 -8.61
C GLN A 120 9.15 -9.64 -8.24
N ALA A 121 8.50 -8.59 -8.76
CA ALA A 121 8.82 -7.21 -8.41
C ALA A 121 8.65 -6.97 -6.90
N ILE A 122 7.49 -7.33 -6.34
CA ILE A 122 7.21 -7.22 -4.90
C ILE A 122 8.28 -7.95 -4.06
N LEU A 123 8.61 -9.19 -4.41
CA LEU A 123 9.60 -9.98 -3.65
C LEU A 123 11.01 -9.42 -3.76
N LYS A 124 11.35 -8.80 -4.88
CA LYS A 124 12.63 -8.11 -5.09
C LYS A 124 12.73 -6.86 -4.22
N ASP A 125 11.69 -6.04 -4.19
CA ASP A 125 11.67 -4.79 -3.41
C ASP A 125 11.70 -5.06 -1.91
N LEU A 126 11.07 -6.16 -1.48
CA LEU A 126 11.17 -6.70 -0.12
C LEU A 126 12.49 -7.44 0.17
N LYS A 127 13.39 -7.57 -0.82
CA LYS A 127 14.66 -8.32 -0.74
C LYS A 127 14.50 -9.74 -0.23
N PHE A 128 13.35 -10.36 -0.48
CA PHE A 128 12.96 -11.58 0.22
C PHE A 128 13.82 -12.77 -0.14
N ARG A 129 14.36 -12.83 -1.37
CA ARG A 129 15.28 -13.90 -1.77
C ARG A 129 16.52 -13.97 -0.88
N GLU A 130 17.09 -12.83 -0.51
CA GLU A 130 18.26 -12.76 0.38
C GLU A 130 17.93 -13.32 1.76
N GLU A 131 16.72 -13.03 2.26
CA GLU A 131 16.23 -13.55 3.53
C GLU A 131 15.99 -15.06 3.48
N VAL A 132 15.49 -15.59 2.37
CA VAL A 132 15.37 -17.04 2.16
C VAL A 132 16.74 -17.71 2.18
N GLU A 133 17.71 -17.18 1.45
CA GLU A 133 19.08 -17.71 1.43
C GLU A 133 19.73 -17.66 2.82
N PHE A 134 19.48 -16.61 3.59
CA PHE A 134 19.91 -16.51 4.99
C PHE A 134 19.25 -17.57 5.88
N MET A 135 17.92 -17.76 5.76
CA MET A 135 17.19 -18.79 6.51
C MET A 135 17.69 -20.20 6.19
N ILE A 136 18.05 -20.49 4.92
CA ILE A 136 18.67 -21.76 4.51
C ILE A 136 20.02 -21.94 5.22
N LYS A 137 20.90 -20.94 5.15
CA LYS A 137 22.22 -20.97 5.80
C LYS A 137 22.14 -21.19 7.30
N LYS A 138 21.06 -20.71 7.92
CA LYS A 138 20.80 -20.81 9.37
C LYS A 138 20.01 -22.05 9.75
N GLY A 139 19.54 -22.84 8.79
CA GLY A 139 18.81 -24.08 9.03
C GLY A 139 17.41 -23.88 9.60
N ILE A 140 16.79 -22.72 9.36
CA ILE A 140 15.46 -22.40 9.93
C ILE A 140 14.34 -22.32 8.87
N LEU A 141 14.67 -22.37 7.57
CA LEU A 141 13.70 -22.17 6.50
C LEU A 141 12.51 -23.15 6.56
N PHE A 142 12.78 -24.45 6.71
CA PHE A 142 11.74 -25.48 6.76
C PHE A 142 10.69 -25.21 7.85
N GLU A 143 11.16 -24.87 9.05
CA GLU A 143 10.29 -24.60 10.19
C GLU A 143 9.41 -23.36 9.98
N VAL A 144 9.94 -22.34 9.30
CA VAL A 144 9.18 -21.14 8.93
C VAL A 144 8.12 -21.46 7.88
N ILE A 145 8.49 -22.15 6.79
CA ILE A 145 7.53 -22.53 5.72
C ILE A 145 6.43 -23.42 6.28
N LYS A 146 6.79 -24.45 7.06
CA LYS A 146 5.84 -25.38 7.69
C LYS A 146 4.87 -24.67 8.63
N ALA A 147 5.31 -23.62 9.32
CA ALA A 147 4.42 -22.86 10.18
C ALA A 147 3.46 -21.98 9.36
N PHE A 148 3.96 -21.32 8.31
CA PHE A 148 3.13 -20.51 7.44
C PHE A 148 2.13 -21.33 6.61
N SER A 149 2.47 -22.55 6.20
CA SER A 149 1.53 -23.44 5.50
C SER A 149 0.33 -23.87 6.34
N GLN A 150 0.38 -23.66 7.66
CA GLN A 150 -0.74 -23.92 8.58
C GLN A 150 -1.61 -22.68 8.81
N VAL A 151 -1.19 -21.51 8.34
CA VAL A 151 -1.97 -20.28 8.49
C VAL A 151 -3.04 -20.25 7.41
N ASP A 152 -4.30 -20.20 7.83
CA ASP A 152 -5.41 -20.11 6.88
C ASP A 152 -5.64 -18.66 6.46
N PHE A 153 -5.18 -18.35 5.24
CA PHE A 153 -5.46 -17.11 4.52
C PHE A 153 -6.30 -17.37 3.26
N HIS A 154 -7.10 -18.44 3.22
CA HIS A 154 -7.96 -18.72 2.07
C HIS A 154 -9.00 -17.61 1.88
N PRO A 155 -9.30 -17.18 0.63
CA PRO A 155 -10.35 -16.19 0.38
C PRO A 155 -11.72 -16.55 0.95
N ASP A 156 -12.05 -17.85 1.02
CA ASP A 156 -13.34 -18.33 1.54
C ASP A 156 -13.49 -18.16 3.06
N THR A 157 -12.38 -18.19 3.79
CA THR A 157 -12.37 -18.06 5.26
C THR A 157 -11.87 -16.70 5.71
N THR A 158 -11.13 -15.99 4.85
CA THR A 158 -10.49 -14.71 5.11
C THR A 158 -10.84 -13.75 4.00
N SER A 159 -11.86 -12.94 4.25
CA SER A 159 -12.31 -11.90 3.30
C SER A 159 -11.18 -10.92 3.00
N PRO A 160 -11.20 -10.21 1.85
CA PRO A 160 -10.21 -9.18 1.54
C PRO A 160 -10.08 -8.13 2.64
N MET A 161 -11.20 -7.75 3.26
CA MET A 161 -11.22 -6.83 4.40
C MET A 161 -10.49 -7.40 5.62
N ALA A 162 -10.79 -8.65 5.99
CA ALA A 162 -10.11 -9.30 7.12
C ALA A 162 -8.61 -9.44 6.86
N MET A 163 -8.23 -9.75 5.62
CA MET A 163 -6.83 -9.86 5.22
C MET A 163 -6.08 -8.52 5.34
N GLY A 164 -6.70 -7.42 4.90
CA GLY A 164 -6.13 -6.08 5.07
C GLY A 164 -5.87 -5.75 6.55
N TYR A 165 -6.81 -6.07 7.45
CA TYR A 165 -6.59 -5.91 8.90
C TYR A 165 -5.45 -6.80 9.43
N ILE A 166 -5.34 -8.04 8.95
CA ILE A 166 -4.25 -8.94 9.34
C ILE A 166 -2.90 -8.37 8.90
N PHE A 167 -2.76 -7.89 7.66
CA PHE A 167 -1.50 -7.29 7.18
C PHE A 167 -1.13 -6.02 7.92
N GLU A 168 -2.11 -5.14 8.13
CA GLU A 168 -1.95 -3.93 8.93
C GLU A 168 -1.41 -4.25 10.33
N GLU A 169 -2.00 -5.22 11.02
CA GLU A 169 -1.56 -5.67 12.34
C GLU A 169 -0.15 -6.29 12.34
N ILE A 170 0.18 -7.08 11.31
CA ILE A 170 1.52 -7.66 11.13
C ILE A 170 2.54 -6.54 10.96
N ILE A 171 2.28 -5.61 10.04
CA ILE A 171 3.18 -4.50 9.73
C ILE A 171 3.36 -3.61 10.95
N ARG A 172 2.25 -3.23 11.61
CA ARG A 172 2.27 -2.45 12.86
C ARG A 172 3.17 -3.12 13.90
N THR A 173 3.06 -4.44 14.06
CA THR A 173 3.83 -5.18 15.07
C THR A 173 5.33 -5.17 14.78
N TYR A 174 5.72 -5.36 13.53
CA TYR A 174 7.14 -5.52 13.16
C TYR A 174 7.82 -4.24 12.67
N LYS A 175 7.07 -3.14 12.54
CA LYS A 175 7.57 -1.81 12.16
C LYS A 175 7.25 -0.73 13.20
N ALA A 176 6.80 -1.11 14.40
CA ALA A 176 6.42 -0.18 15.48
C ALA A 176 7.51 0.81 15.93
N ASN A 177 8.80 0.53 15.67
CA ASN A 177 9.93 1.36 16.11
C ASN A 177 10.36 2.44 15.10
N ALA A 178 9.63 2.63 14.01
CA ALA A 178 9.95 3.64 13.02
C ALA A 178 9.34 5.02 13.35
N GLU A 179 9.84 6.06 12.67
CA GLU A 179 9.56 7.47 12.99
C GLU A 179 8.05 7.82 12.91
N ALA A 180 7.64 8.82 13.70
CA ALA A 180 6.25 9.23 13.79
C ALA A 180 5.74 9.78 12.45
N GLY A 181 4.60 9.29 11.97
CA GLY A 181 3.99 9.69 10.69
C GLY A 181 4.32 8.77 9.50
N ASP A 182 5.32 7.89 9.61
CA ASP A 182 5.80 7.11 8.45
C ASP A 182 5.06 5.79 8.18
N HIS A 183 4.21 5.30 9.09
CA HIS A 183 3.76 3.91 8.95
C HIS A 183 2.27 3.62 9.01
N TYR A 184 1.43 4.44 9.64
CA TYR A 184 0.02 4.09 9.66
C TYR A 184 -0.91 5.24 10.05
N THR A 185 -1.92 5.46 9.21
CA THR A 185 -3.09 6.28 9.55
C THR A 185 -4.12 5.40 10.25
N PRO A 186 -4.53 5.69 11.50
CA PRO A 186 -5.57 4.93 12.18
C PRO A 186 -6.83 4.81 11.33
N ARG A 187 -7.43 3.61 11.28
CA ARG A 187 -8.58 3.32 10.40
C ARG A 187 -9.75 4.25 10.67
N GLU A 188 -9.99 4.60 11.93
CA GLU A 188 -11.04 5.52 12.35
C GLU A 188 -10.86 6.92 11.73
N VAL A 189 -9.61 7.37 11.61
CA VAL A 189 -9.28 8.64 10.95
C VAL A 189 -9.52 8.54 9.44
N ILE A 190 -9.11 7.42 8.81
CA ILE A 190 -9.38 7.17 7.39
C ILE A 190 -10.89 7.16 7.13
N GLU A 191 -11.66 6.44 7.95
CA GLU A 191 -13.11 6.34 7.81
C GLU A 191 -13.79 7.69 8.00
N LEU A 192 -13.35 8.50 8.97
CA LEU A 192 -13.82 9.87 9.14
C LEU A 192 -13.55 10.73 7.89
N CYS A 193 -12.32 10.70 7.35
CA CYS A 193 -11.99 11.43 6.13
C CYS A 193 -12.90 11.02 4.96
N VAL A 194 -13.07 9.71 4.75
CA VAL A 194 -13.92 9.18 3.68
C VAL A 194 -15.38 9.55 3.88
N GLU A 195 -15.90 9.50 5.10
CA GLU A 195 -17.29 9.88 5.39
C GLU A 195 -17.54 11.37 5.17
N LEU A 196 -16.61 12.23 5.55
CA LEU A 196 -16.68 13.67 5.27
C LEU A 196 -16.61 13.95 3.78
N MET A 197 -15.65 13.34 3.06
CA MET A 197 -15.55 13.48 1.61
C MET A 197 -16.82 13.01 0.89
N MET A 198 -17.51 12.02 1.42
CA MET A 198 -18.70 11.41 0.78
C MET A 198 -20.04 11.95 1.32
N SER A 199 -20.03 12.97 2.18
CA SER A 199 -21.22 13.40 2.95
C SER A 199 -22.29 14.10 2.11
N GLU A 200 -21.93 15.14 1.36
CA GLU A 200 -22.86 15.97 0.57
C GLU A 200 -22.27 16.30 -0.80
N ASN A 201 -23.10 16.66 -1.78
CA ASN A 201 -22.70 17.11 -3.14
C ASN A 201 -21.86 16.10 -3.95
N VAL A 202 -22.14 14.80 -3.77
CA VAL A 202 -21.42 13.71 -4.46
C VAL A 202 -22.10 13.23 -5.74
N ASP A 203 -23.06 14.00 -6.27
CA ASP A 203 -23.85 13.61 -7.46
C ASP A 203 -22.96 13.36 -8.67
N GLU A 204 -21.93 14.17 -8.88
CA GLU A 204 -20.93 13.95 -9.94
C GLU A 204 -20.23 12.60 -9.81
N LEU A 205 -19.84 12.20 -8.60
CA LEU A 205 -19.20 10.90 -8.34
C LEU A 205 -20.17 9.75 -8.61
N ASN A 206 -21.47 10.00 -8.46
CA ASN A 206 -22.51 9.01 -8.68
C ASN A 206 -23.00 8.92 -10.13
N LYS A 207 -22.59 9.84 -11.02
CA LYS A 207 -22.98 9.82 -12.44
C LYS A 207 -22.68 8.47 -13.09
N GLU A 208 -23.69 7.91 -13.77
CA GLU A 208 -23.57 6.63 -14.48
C GLU A 208 -22.41 6.68 -15.50
N GLY A 209 -21.59 5.63 -15.52
CA GLY A 209 -20.43 5.54 -16.42
C GLY A 209 -19.21 6.38 -16.04
N LYS A 210 -19.27 7.25 -15.02
CA LYS A 210 -18.09 7.98 -14.54
C LYS A 210 -17.08 7.03 -13.89
N ILE A 211 -15.83 7.07 -14.36
CA ILE A 211 -14.69 6.46 -13.67
C ILE A 211 -14.23 7.41 -12.58
N ILE A 212 -14.10 6.91 -11.35
CA ILE A 212 -13.66 7.68 -10.19
C ILE A 212 -12.18 7.38 -9.98
N ARG A 213 -11.33 8.40 -10.12
CA ARG A 213 -9.89 8.27 -9.94
C ARG A 213 -9.52 8.74 -8.54
N VAL A 214 -8.86 7.87 -7.78
CA VAL A 214 -8.49 8.11 -6.38
C VAL A 214 -6.97 8.19 -6.29
N TYR A 215 -6.44 9.21 -5.63
CA TYR A 215 -5.00 9.41 -5.48
C TYR A 215 -4.58 9.54 -4.01
N ASP A 216 -3.48 8.89 -3.68
CA ASP A 216 -2.73 9.09 -2.44
C ASP A 216 -1.24 9.28 -2.74
N GLY A 217 -0.73 10.48 -2.46
CA GLY A 217 0.67 10.83 -2.69
C GLY A 217 1.64 10.36 -1.62
N CYS A 218 1.18 9.74 -0.54
CA CYS A 218 2.02 9.08 0.47
C CYS A 218 1.32 7.78 0.89
N CYS A 219 1.13 6.88 -0.08
CA CYS A 219 0.14 5.82 0.06
C CYS A 219 0.50 4.77 1.10
N GLY A 220 1.75 4.73 1.57
CA GLY A 220 2.25 3.74 2.50
C GLY A 220 1.91 2.34 2.01
N THR A 221 1.21 1.58 2.86
CA THR A 221 0.75 0.21 2.56
C THR A 221 -0.58 0.14 1.78
N GLY A 222 -1.13 1.28 1.35
CA GLY A 222 -2.38 1.36 0.58
C GLY A 222 -3.66 1.40 1.42
N GLY A 223 -3.57 1.53 2.74
CA GLY A 223 -4.72 1.47 3.65
C GLY A 223 -5.80 2.51 3.37
N MET A 224 -5.42 3.75 3.02
CA MET A 224 -6.37 4.83 2.67
C MET A 224 -7.09 4.54 1.35
N LEU A 225 -6.33 4.20 0.31
CA LEU A 225 -6.85 3.85 -1.03
C LEU A 225 -7.90 2.72 -0.96
N THR A 226 -7.57 1.62 -0.27
CA THR A 226 -8.48 0.47 -0.19
C THR A 226 -9.70 0.74 0.68
N THR A 227 -9.58 1.55 1.73
CA THR A 227 -10.72 1.93 2.58
C THR A 227 -11.70 2.81 1.83
N LEU A 228 -11.20 3.78 1.07
CA LEU A 228 -12.03 4.65 0.26
C LEU A 228 -12.77 3.85 -0.81
N LYS A 229 -12.09 2.97 -1.56
CA LYS A 229 -12.72 2.09 -2.56
C LYS A 229 -13.86 1.26 -1.97
N ARG A 230 -13.69 0.68 -0.78
CA ARG A 230 -14.73 -0.11 -0.11
C ARG A 230 -15.97 0.69 0.26
N LYS A 231 -15.82 1.97 0.61
CA LYS A 231 -16.94 2.84 1.02
C LYS A 231 -17.71 3.36 -0.20
N ILE A 232 -17.06 3.52 -1.35
CA ILE A 232 -17.73 3.85 -2.60
C ILE A 232 -18.43 2.59 -3.13
N LYS A 233 -19.77 2.57 -3.09
CA LYS A 233 -20.63 1.43 -3.49
C LYS A 233 -20.56 1.04 -4.98
N ALA A 234 -19.60 1.56 -5.73
CA ALA A 234 -19.39 1.32 -7.16
C ALA A 234 -17.93 0.89 -7.43
N ASP A 235 -17.57 -0.24 -6.84
CA ASP A 235 -16.23 -0.83 -6.77
C ASP A 235 -15.54 -0.91 -8.16
N ASP A 236 -16.31 -1.26 -9.20
CA ASP A 236 -15.85 -1.47 -10.58
C ASP A 236 -15.47 -0.17 -11.32
N ARG A 237 -15.94 0.98 -10.87
CA ARG A 237 -15.64 2.31 -11.47
C ARG A 237 -14.49 3.03 -10.79
N VAL A 238 -14.02 2.54 -9.64
CA VAL A 238 -12.94 3.17 -8.87
C VAL A 238 -11.60 2.70 -9.42
N ARG A 239 -10.66 3.62 -9.65
CA ARG A 239 -9.28 3.33 -10.01
C ARG A 239 -8.36 3.96 -8.97
N LEU A 240 -7.50 3.15 -8.37
CA LEU A 240 -6.59 3.56 -7.30
C LEU A 240 -5.22 3.94 -7.87
N TYR A 241 -4.70 5.07 -7.43
CA TYR A 241 -3.38 5.60 -7.78
C TYR A 241 -2.63 5.95 -6.51
N GLY A 242 -1.36 5.58 -6.45
CA GLY A 242 -0.56 5.74 -5.24
C GLY A 242 0.89 6.06 -5.56
N GLN A 243 1.54 6.79 -4.66
CA GLN A 243 2.98 6.93 -4.68
C GLN A 243 3.53 6.87 -3.25
N ASP A 244 4.65 6.17 -3.07
CA ASP A 244 5.37 6.17 -1.80
C ASP A 244 6.88 6.10 -2.00
N VAL A 245 7.63 6.75 -1.10
CA VAL A 245 9.10 6.80 -1.14
C VAL A 245 9.72 5.56 -0.48
N ASN A 246 8.99 4.87 0.39
CA ASN A 246 9.46 3.69 1.09
C ASN A 246 9.24 2.43 0.24
N PRO A 247 10.30 1.74 -0.21
CA PRO A 247 10.17 0.59 -1.11
C PRO A 247 9.42 -0.59 -0.50
N GLU A 248 9.55 -0.82 0.82
CA GLU A 248 8.81 -1.89 1.49
C GLU A 248 7.31 -1.54 1.58
N ALA A 249 6.96 -0.31 1.94
CA ALA A 249 5.57 0.12 2.01
C ALA A 249 4.91 0.07 0.63
N TYR A 250 5.60 0.56 -0.39
CA TYR A 250 5.23 0.43 -1.79
C TYR A 250 4.98 -1.04 -2.20
N ALA A 251 5.90 -1.95 -1.89
CA ALA A 251 5.75 -3.37 -2.23
C ALA A 251 4.54 -4.01 -1.55
N VAL A 252 4.25 -3.63 -0.30
CA VAL A 252 3.03 -4.06 0.41
C VAL A 252 1.79 -3.49 -0.26
N CYS A 253 1.79 -2.20 -0.62
CA CYS A 253 0.68 -1.57 -1.35
C CYS A 253 0.40 -2.31 -2.66
N CYS A 254 1.43 -2.63 -3.44
CA CYS A 254 1.30 -3.43 -4.66
C CYS A 254 0.71 -4.82 -4.38
N ALA A 255 1.13 -5.50 -3.30
CA ALA A 255 0.55 -6.78 -2.92
C ALA A 255 -0.94 -6.66 -2.61
N GLU A 256 -1.34 -5.65 -1.84
CA GLU A 256 -2.74 -5.36 -1.50
C GLU A 256 -3.56 -5.07 -2.77
N MET A 257 -3.04 -4.25 -3.69
CA MET A 257 -3.69 -3.93 -4.97
C MET A 257 -3.90 -5.18 -5.84
N LEU A 258 -2.88 -6.04 -6.00
CA LEU A 258 -3.03 -7.30 -6.73
C LEU A 258 -4.12 -8.18 -6.11
N MET A 259 -4.19 -8.25 -4.78
CA MET A 259 -5.20 -9.06 -4.09
C MET A 259 -6.62 -8.52 -4.29
N LEU A 260 -6.78 -7.23 -4.53
CA LEU A 260 -8.06 -6.59 -4.87
C LEU A 260 -8.38 -6.62 -6.36
N GLY A 261 -7.48 -7.14 -7.20
CA GLY A 261 -7.64 -7.12 -8.66
C GLY A 261 -7.37 -5.75 -9.29
N GLU A 262 -6.74 -4.84 -8.54
CA GLU A 262 -6.35 -3.51 -9.02
C GLU A 262 -5.08 -3.56 -9.86
N ASP A 263 -4.93 -2.54 -10.71
CA ASP A 263 -3.77 -2.40 -11.57
C ASP A 263 -2.59 -1.80 -10.80
N VAL A 264 -1.61 -2.63 -10.44
CA VAL A 264 -0.39 -2.21 -9.74
C VAL A 264 0.42 -1.17 -10.50
N ARG A 265 0.22 -1.01 -11.81
CA ARG A 265 0.94 0.01 -12.60
C ARG A 265 0.56 1.44 -12.21
N ASN A 266 -0.54 1.62 -11.48
CA ASN A 266 -0.96 2.91 -10.93
C ASN A 266 -0.33 3.22 -9.56
N ILE A 267 0.41 2.27 -8.98
CA ILE A 267 1.15 2.45 -7.74
C ILE A 267 2.62 2.64 -8.12
N HIS A 268 3.27 3.66 -7.55
CA HIS A 268 4.63 4.00 -7.91
C HIS A 268 5.55 4.15 -6.70
N GLU A 269 6.80 3.72 -6.87
CA GLU A 269 7.89 4.01 -5.94
C GLU A 269 8.55 5.34 -6.33
N GLY A 270 8.74 6.24 -5.36
CA GLY A 270 9.48 7.50 -5.54
C GLY A 270 9.05 8.59 -4.57
N ASN A 271 9.90 9.61 -4.39
CA ASN A 271 9.57 10.78 -3.57
C ASN A 271 8.54 11.66 -4.30
N THR A 272 7.38 11.88 -3.68
CA THR A 272 6.27 12.66 -4.26
C THR A 272 6.62 14.11 -4.59
N LEU A 273 7.56 14.72 -3.86
CA LEU A 273 8.00 16.08 -4.10
C LEU A 273 9.04 16.17 -5.22
N SER A 274 10.05 15.29 -5.25
CA SER A 274 11.19 15.38 -6.18
C SER A 274 11.20 14.40 -7.36
N ASP A 275 10.32 13.40 -7.35
CA ASP A 275 10.19 12.37 -8.37
C ASP A 275 8.70 12.03 -8.58
N ASP A 276 7.92 13.04 -8.96
CA ASP A 276 6.47 12.93 -9.21
C ASP A 276 6.17 11.99 -10.39
N LYS A 277 5.75 10.77 -10.10
CA LYS A 277 5.44 9.73 -11.09
C LYS A 277 4.11 9.94 -11.79
N LEU A 278 3.26 10.81 -11.23
CA LEU A 278 1.91 11.10 -11.70
C LEU A 278 1.78 12.58 -12.10
N ARG A 279 2.85 13.19 -12.61
CA ARG A 279 2.87 14.59 -13.03
C ARG A 279 1.85 14.83 -14.15
N GLY A 280 1.01 15.85 -13.98
CA GLY A 280 -0.03 16.22 -14.95
C GLY A 280 -1.31 15.37 -14.86
N GLU A 281 -1.31 14.27 -14.10
CA GLU A 281 -2.52 13.51 -13.84
C GLU A 281 -3.48 14.27 -12.91
N LYS A 282 -4.77 14.01 -13.11
CA LYS A 282 -5.87 14.64 -12.39
C LYS A 282 -6.80 13.59 -11.79
N PHE A 283 -7.31 13.86 -10.59
CA PHE A 283 -8.07 12.91 -9.77
C PHE A 283 -9.33 13.54 -9.18
N ASP A 284 -10.36 12.71 -8.98
CA ASP A 284 -11.63 13.10 -8.38
C ASP A 284 -11.56 13.10 -6.85
N LEU A 285 -10.84 12.14 -6.27
CA LEU A 285 -10.73 11.96 -4.83
C LEU A 285 -9.26 11.86 -4.45
N LEU A 286 -8.81 12.74 -3.56
CA LEU A 286 -7.44 12.78 -3.09
C LEU A 286 -7.46 12.61 -1.58
N ILE A 287 -6.79 11.58 -1.08
CA ILE A 287 -6.69 11.31 0.35
C ILE A 287 -5.24 10.98 0.69
N THR A 288 -4.60 11.77 1.54
CA THR A 288 -3.18 11.58 1.87
C THR A 288 -2.87 11.95 3.31
N ASN A 289 -2.03 11.13 3.94
CA ASN A 289 -1.36 11.41 5.21
C ASN A 289 0.14 11.52 4.95
N PRO A 290 0.67 12.71 4.62
CA PRO A 290 2.09 12.89 4.40
C PRO A 290 2.86 12.84 5.72
N PRO A 291 4.20 12.63 5.67
CA PRO A 291 5.01 12.64 6.88
C PRO A 291 4.99 14.01 7.57
N PHE A 292 4.90 14.01 8.90
CA PHE A 292 4.66 15.23 9.69
C PHE A 292 5.93 16.04 9.91
N GLY A 293 5.94 17.27 9.41
CA GLY A 293 6.99 18.26 9.72
C GLY A 293 8.39 17.89 9.21
N VAL A 294 8.48 17.03 8.20
CA VAL A 294 9.77 16.59 7.64
C VAL A 294 10.44 17.71 6.84
N GLU A 295 11.76 17.83 7.01
CA GLU A 295 12.61 18.74 6.24
C GLU A 295 12.68 18.30 4.76
N TRP A 296 12.49 19.21 3.82
CA TRP A 296 12.53 18.93 2.37
C TRP A 296 13.83 19.41 1.71
N LYS A 297 14.93 19.46 2.48
CA LYS A 297 16.23 19.97 2.02
C LYS A 297 16.80 19.17 0.85
N THR A 298 16.57 17.87 0.82
CA THR A 298 16.97 16.97 -0.27
C THR A 298 16.20 17.25 -1.55
N ASP A 299 14.95 17.70 -1.44
CA ASP A 299 14.06 17.97 -2.57
C ASP A 299 14.18 19.42 -3.08
N LYS A 300 14.84 20.29 -2.32
CA LYS A 300 14.88 21.73 -2.55
C LYS A 300 15.32 22.13 -3.95
N ALA A 301 16.42 21.57 -4.44
CA ALA A 301 16.96 21.92 -5.75
C ALA A 301 15.99 21.56 -6.89
N PHE A 302 15.25 20.45 -6.74
CA PHE A 302 14.23 20.05 -7.70
C PHE A 302 13.05 21.03 -7.68
N ILE A 303 12.53 21.34 -6.49
CA ILE A 303 11.40 22.24 -6.32
C ILE A 303 11.72 23.65 -6.82
N GLU A 304 12.91 24.19 -6.52
CA GLU A 304 13.34 25.51 -7.02
C GLU A 304 13.47 25.56 -8.54
N LYS A 305 13.77 24.43 -9.18
CA LYS A 305 13.76 24.30 -10.63
C LYS A 305 12.32 24.21 -11.16
N GLU A 306 11.47 23.44 -10.51
CA GLU A 306 10.06 23.27 -10.87
C GLU A 306 9.30 24.59 -10.79
N LEU A 307 9.52 25.43 -9.77
CA LEU A 307 8.90 26.75 -9.62
C LEU A 307 9.08 27.69 -10.83
N LYS A 308 10.10 27.45 -11.67
CA LYS A 308 10.37 28.24 -12.89
C LYS A 308 9.59 27.73 -14.10
N GLN A 309 8.87 26.62 -13.96
CA GLN A 309 8.09 26.01 -15.01
C GLN A 309 6.66 26.55 -15.01
N PRO A 310 6.03 26.71 -16.18
CA PRO A 310 4.67 27.22 -16.28
C PRO A 310 3.62 26.29 -15.65
N ASP A 311 3.90 24.98 -15.61
CA ASP A 311 3.05 23.92 -15.07
C ASP A 311 3.48 23.48 -13.65
N ASN A 312 4.10 24.37 -12.87
CA ASN A 312 4.60 24.02 -11.53
C ASN A 312 3.45 23.76 -10.54
N ARG A 313 3.67 22.81 -9.61
CA ARG A 313 2.69 22.46 -8.57
C ARG A 313 2.63 23.44 -7.40
N PHE A 314 3.67 24.24 -7.18
CA PHE A 314 3.87 25.05 -5.98
C PHE A 314 3.59 26.53 -6.24
N ILE A 315 2.41 26.81 -6.80
CA ILE A 315 2.01 28.12 -7.32
C ILE A 315 1.94 29.22 -6.26
N ALA A 316 1.75 28.86 -4.99
CA ALA A 316 1.72 29.80 -3.87
C ALA A 316 3.10 29.96 -3.20
N GLY A 317 4.16 29.46 -3.85
CA GLY A 317 5.52 29.44 -3.31
C GLY A 317 5.79 28.25 -2.41
N THR A 318 6.84 28.34 -1.60
CA THR A 318 7.33 27.23 -0.75
C THR A 318 7.35 27.64 0.72
N PRO A 319 7.05 26.72 1.65
CA PRO A 319 7.26 26.95 3.08
C PRO A 319 8.77 27.03 3.40
N ARG A 320 9.13 27.19 4.69
CA ARG A 320 10.52 27.01 5.12
C ARG A 320 11.01 25.58 4.84
N VAL A 321 12.32 25.43 4.63
CA VAL A 321 12.94 24.12 4.32
C VAL A 321 12.71 23.07 5.41
N SER A 322 12.60 23.50 6.67
CA SER A 322 12.43 22.61 7.82
C SER A 322 11.01 22.05 8.02
N ASP A 323 10.03 22.42 7.19
CA ASP A 323 8.67 21.88 7.26
C ASP A 323 8.05 21.81 5.86
N GLY A 324 7.97 20.60 5.29
CA GLY A 324 7.46 20.35 3.94
C GLY A 324 5.94 20.14 3.83
N GLN A 325 5.18 20.17 4.91
CA GLN A 325 3.76 19.75 4.90
C GLN A 325 2.89 20.51 3.88
N LEU A 326 3.11 21.82 3.74
CA LEU A 326 2.37 22.65 2.79
C LEU A 326 2.74 22.37 1.32
N LEU A 327 3.87 21.70 1.05
CA LEU A 327 4.20 21.23 -0.30
C LEU A 327 3.32 20.05 -0.70
N PHE A 328 3.04 19.13 0.22
CA PHE A 328 2.12 18.01 -0.05
C PHE A 328 0.70 18.52 -0.30
N LEU A 329 0.22 19.50 0.46
CA LEU A 329 -1.07 20.16 0.19
C LEU A 329 -1.12 20.73 -1.23
N GLN A 330 -0.11 21.52 -1.62
CA GLN A 330 -0.05 22.08 -2.97
C GLN A 330 0.05 21.00 -4.06
N ASN A 331 0.75 19.90 -3.80
CA ASN A 331 0.79 18.74 -4.71
C ASN A 331 -0.61 18.14 -4.94
N LEU A 332 -1.44 18.01 -3.90
CA LEU A 332 -2.82 17.53 -4.06
C LEU A 332 -3.65 18.54 -4.87
N LEU A 333 -3.57 19.83 -4.53
CA LEU A 333 -4.30 20.89 -5.26
C LEU A 333 -3.94 20.90 -6.76
N ALA A 334 -2.65 20.74 -7.08
CA ALA A 334 -2.20 20.68 -8.47
C ALA A 334 -2.75 19.46 -9.25
N LYS A 335 -3.13 18.40 -8.55
CA LYS A 335 -3.65 17.14 -9.12
C LYS A 335 -5.17 16.98 -8.97
N ALA A 336 -5.86 17.98 -8.43
CA ALA A 336 -7.31 18.01 -8.34
C ALA A 336 -7.96 18.30 -9.70
N GLU A 337 -9.00 17.55 -10.04
CA GLU A 337 -10.05 17.95 -10.98
C GLU A 337 -10.89 19.10 -10.42
N ASP A 338 -11.68 19.79 -11.25
CA ASP A 338 -12.45 20.97 -10.87
C ASP A 338 -13.44 20.73 -9.70
N GLU A 339 -14.05 19.55 -9.66
CA GLU A 339 -14.97 19.13 -8.58
C GLU A 339 -14.35 18.05 -7.68
N ALA A 340 -13.03 18.00 -7.61
CA ALA A 340 -12.34 17.04 -6.78
C ALA A 340 -12.52 17.32 -5.30
N ARG A 341 -12.38 16.26 -4.50
CA ARG A 341 -12.41 16.33 -3.04
C ARG A 341 -11.08 15.92 -2.47
N ILE A 342 -10.57 16.71 -1.54
CA ILE A 342 -9.26 16.49 -0.92
C ILE A 342 -9.45 16.31 0.59
N ALA A 343 -8.95 15.21 1.12
CA ALA A 343 -8.71 15.04 2.54
C ALA A 343 -7.20 14.91 2.77
N ILE A 344 -6.63 15.84 3.53
CA ILE A 344 -5.22 15.78 3.94
C ILE A 344 -5.14 15.80 5.46
N ILE A 345 -4.31 14.92 6.00
CA ILE A 345 -4.07 14.82 7.44
C ILE A 345 -2.72 15.47 7.72
N LEU A 346 -2.67 16.47 8.59
CA LEU A 346 -1.46 17.21 8.91
C LEU A 346 -1.37 17.38 10.43
N ASN A 347 -0.17 17.66 10.95
CA ASN A 347 -0.06 18.18 12.30
C ASN A 347 -0.57 19.65 12.35
N GLY A 348 -0.60 20.27 13.53
CA GLY A 348 -1.13 21.64 13.66
C GLY A 348 -0.31 22.74 12.97
N SER A 349 0.96 22.50 12.61
CA SER A 349 1.90 23.52 12.10
C SER A 349 1.34 24.35 10.93
N PRO A 350 0.73 23.75 9.88
CA PRO A 350 0.22 24.49 8.73
C PRO A 350 -0.81 25.57 9.07
N LEU A 351 -1.51 25.46 10.20
CA LEU A 351 -2.55 26.43 10.61
C LEU A 351 -1.97 27.74 11.16
N PHE A 352 -0.80 27.71 11.80
CA PHE A 352 -0.26 28.86 12.54
C PHE A 352 1.21 29.19 12.26
N SER A 353 1.96 28.30 11.59
CA SER A 353 3.36 28.53 11.26
C SER A 353 3.54 29.69 10.27
N GLY A 354 4.63 30.44 10.45
CA GLY A 354 5.07 31.47 9.51
C GLY A 354 4.48 32.86 9.79
N ASP A 355 5.36 33.86 9.78
CA ASP A 355 5.01 35.26 9.96
C ASP A 355 4.23 35.80 8.74
N ALA A 356 3.59 36.95 8.90
CA ALA A 356 2.89 37.62 7.80
C ALA A 356 3.85 37.86 6.62
N GLY A 357 3.48 37.37 5.43
CA GLY A 357 4.31 37.46 4.22
C GLY A 357 5.34 36.33 4.07
N SER A 358 5.43 35.39 5.02
CA SER A 358 6.24 34.18 4.85
C SER A 358 5.56 33.19 3.90
N GLY A 359 6.33 32.23 3.37
CA GLY A 359 5.81 31.22 2.45
C GLY A 359 4.61 30.45 3.01
N GLU A 360 4.63 30.05 4.28
CA GLU A 360 3.49 29.39 4.92
C GLU A 360 2.25 30.28 4.98
N SER A 361 2.42 31.57 5.28
CA SER A 361 1.35 32.55 5.32
C SER A 361 0.76 32.81 3.93
N GLU A 362 1.58 32.87 2.88
CA GLU A 362 1.13 33.05 1.50
C GLU A 362 0.41 31.82 0.96
N ILE A 363 0.89 30.60 1.27
CA ILE A 363 0.19 29.36 0.89
C ILE A 363 -1.19 29.29 1.55
N ARG A 364 -1.28 29.60 2.85
CA ARG A 364 -2.60 29.69 3.53
C ARG A 364 -3.51 30.73 2.90
N ARG A 365 -2.98 31.93 2.62
CA ARG A 365 -3.75 33.00 1.97
C ARG A 365 -4.29 32.52 0.62
N TYR A 366 -3.45 31.91 -0.20
CA TYR A 366 -3.84 31.36 -1.50
C TYR A 366 -5.01 30.36 -1.36
N VAL A 367 -4.92 29.41 -0.44
CA VAL A 367 -5.97 28.40 -0.21
C VAL A 367 -7.30 29.06 0.19
N ILE A 368 -7.26 30.05 1.06
CA ILE A 368 -8.46 30.73 1.57
C ILE A 368 -9.07 31.66 0.50
N GLU A 369 -8.25 32.50 -0.14
CA GLU A 369 -8.72 33.50 -1.12
C GLU A 369 -9.27 32.86 -2.40
N ASN A 370 -8.80 31.65 -2.75
CA ASN A 370 -9.33 30.88 -3.87
C ASN A 370 -10.47 29.93 -3.46
N ASN A 371 -10.98 30.04 -2.21
CA ASN A 371 -12.09 29.23 -1.71
C ASN A 371 -11.84 27.71 -1.84
N LEU A 372 -10.60 27.27 -1.57
CA LEU A 372 -10.18 25.87 -1.68
C LEU A 372 -10.30 25.09 -0.36
N LEU A 373 -10.60 25.78 0.75
CA LEU A 373 -10.78 25.19 2.07
C LEU A 373 -12.26 25.16 2.45
N GLU A 374 -12.79 23.97 2.66
CA GLU A 374 -14.16 23.77 3.12
C GLU A 374 -14.25 23.63 4.65
N ALA A 375 -13.41 22.77 5.24
CA ALA A 375 -13.48 22.47 6.67
C ALA A 375 -12.09 22.16 7.26
N ILE A 376 -11.96 22.42 8.57
CA ILE A 376 -10.84 21.96 9.40
C ILE A 376 -11.42 21.13 10.54
N VAL A 377 -10.97 19.89 10.68
CA VAL A 377 -11.39 19.00 11.76
C VAL A 377 -10.23 18.79 12.71
N ALA A 378 -10.37 19.27 13.95
CA ALA A 378 -9.42 19.01 15.02
C ALA A 378 -9.67 17.60 15.58
N LEU A 379 -8.65 16.76 15.51
CA LEU A 379 -8.67 15.40 16.04
C LEU A 379 -8.20 15.38 17.51
N PRO A 380 -8.68 14.45 18.34
CA PRO A 380 -8.12 14.26 19.68
C PRO A 380 -6.61 13.94 19.66
N ASP A 381 -5.90 14.46 20.65
CA ASP A 381 -4.48 14.16 20.87
C ASP A 381 -4.25 12.64 21.02
N GLN A 382 -3.04 12.18 20.67
CA GLN A 382 -2.58 10.79 20.85
C GLN A 382 -3.39 9.72 20.09
N MET A 383 -4.17 10.11 19.06
CA MET A 383 -4.82 9.13 18.18
C MET A 383 -3.84 8.46 17.21
N PHE A 384 -2.81 9.17 16.77
CA PHE A 384 -1.79 8.62 15.90
C PHE A 384 -0.75 7.87 16.72
N TYR A 385 -0.42 6.66 16.28
CA TYR A 385 0.61 5.85 16.90
C TYR A 385 1.96 6.59 16.84
N ASN A 386 2.72 6.53 17.93
CA ASN A 386 4.06 7.12 18.06
C ASN A 386 4.13 8.66 17.98
N THR A 387 3.02 9.39 18.06
CA THR A 387 3.00 10.84 18.25
C THR A 387 2.11 11.24 19.44
N GLY A 388 2.54 12.26 20.19
CA GLY A 388 1.73 12.89 21.23
C GLY A 388 0.87 14.05 20.73
N ILE A 389 1.05 14.41 19.46
CA ILE A 389 0.32 15.44 18.71
C ILE A 389 -0.84 14.78 17.97
#